data_AF-W1RSL7-F1
#
_entry.id   AF-W1RSL7-F1
#
_cell.length_a   1.000
_cell.length_b   1.000
_cell.length_c   1.000
_cell.angle_alpha   90.00
_cell.angle_beta   90.00
_cell.angle_gamma   90.00
#
_symmetry.space_group_name_H-M   'P 1'
#
loop_
_entity.id
_entity.type
_entity.pdbx_description
1 polymer ?
#
loop_
_entity_poly.entity_id
_entity_poly.type
_entity_poly.pdbx_seq_one_letter_code
_entity_poly.pdbx_strand_id
1 'polypeptide(L)'
;MSELYNVYCDESCHLENDGINVMTLGALWCPVAKRAEISKRLREIKVKHGLSADFEIKWTKVSKGRLDFYLDVIDYFFDDDDCHFRGLVVPDKTVLNHHDFGQTHDDWYYKMYFVMLKSIFDPESKYRVYIDIKDTLGHEKITKLHDVVCNSHYDFSQHMIEKMQRIHSHEAEQLQVADLLIGALAYLHRGLTTNQAKLDLISRIKERSGYQLTRNTLIRESKFNLLIWNGQGDS
;
A
#
# COMPACT_ATOMS: atom_id res chain seq x y z
N MET A 1 12.45 -14.40 20.11
CA MET A 1 12.26 -15.04 18.80
C MET A 1 11.95 -13.93 17.83
N SER A 2 12.62 -13.85 16.68
CA SER A 2 12.30 -12.81 15.68
C SER A 2 10.87 -13.02 15.19
N GLU A 3 10.02 -12.02 15.30
CA GLU A 3 8.67 -12.09 14.76
C GLU A 3 8.71 -12.05 13.23
N LEU A 4 7.77 -12.76 12.59
CA LEU A 4 7.71 -12.87 11.14
C LEU A 4 6.44 -12.18 10.64
N TYR A 5 6.61 -11.25 9.71
CA TYR A 5 5.54 -10.43 9.14
C TYR A 5 5.33 -10.73 7.66
N ASN A 6 4.08 -10.62 7.20
CA ASN A 6 3.77 -10.51 5.78
C ASN A 6 3.56 -9.05 5.42
N VAL A 7 4.09 -8.63 4.28
CA VAL A 7 3.93 -7.28 3.72
C VAL A 7 3.31 -7.41 2.34
N TYR A 8 2.13 -6.84 2.12
CA TYR A 8 1.34 -6.90 0.91
C TYR A 8 1.35 -5.54 0.24
N CYS A 9 1.99 -5.46 -0.92
CA CYS A 9 2.28 -4.21 -1.60
C CYS A 9 1.51 -4.10 -2.91
N ASP A 10 0.99 -2.90 -3.17
CA ASP A 10 0.32 -2.55 -4.41
C ASP A 10 0.68 -1.12 -4.82
N GLU A 11 0.37 -0.77 -6.06
CA GLU A 11 0.58 0.56 -6.61
C GLU A 11 -0.59 1.02 -7.47
N SER A 12 -0.72 2.34 -7.59
CA SER A 12 -1.65 2.97 -8.51
C SER A 12 -1.00 4.13 -9.24
N CYS A 13 -1.30 4.26 -10.53
CA CYS A 13 -0.90 5.37 -11.40
C CYS A 13 0.62 5.59 -11.43
N HIS A 14 1.40 4.50 -11.44
CA HIS A 14 2.86 4.52 -11.34
C HIS A 14 3.57 4.71 -12.68
N LEU A 15 2.88 4.62 -13.81
CA LEU A 15 3.51 4.78 -15.11
C LEU A 15 3.76 6.26 -15.40
N GLU A 16 4.94 6.63 -15.88
CA GLU A 16 5.30 8.02 -16.17
C GLU A 16 4.29 8.73 -17.10
N ASN A 17 3.82 8.02 -18.13
CA ASN A 17 3.03 8.58 -19.23
C ASN A 17 1.58 8.07 -19.25
N ASP A 18 0.96 7.81 -18.09
CA ASP A 18 -0.46 7.41 -17.99
C ASP A 18 -1.44 8.60 -18.01
N GLY A 19 -0.94 9.83 -18.11
CA GLY A 19 -1.76 11.05 -18.08
C GLY A 19 -2.35 11.36 -16.71
N ILE A 20 -1.86 10.71 -15.65
CA ILE A 20 -2.28 10.92 -14.27
C ILE A 20 -1.08 11.41 -13.48
N ASN A 21 -1.13 12.63 -12.93
CA ASN A 21 0.03 13.21 -12.24
C ASN A 21 0.29 12.59 -10.87
N VAL A 22 -0.70 11.97 -10.25
CA VAL A 22 -0.57 11.36 -8.92
C VAL A 22 -0.06 9.93 -9.07
N MET A 23 0.92 9.55 -8.26
CA MET A 23 1.31 8.15 -8.04
C MET A 23 1.13 7.79 -6.58
N THR A 24 0.69 6.57 -6.31
CA THR A 24 0.59 6.04 -4.95
C THR A 24 1.18 4.64 -4.88
N LEU A 25 2.02 4.41 -3.88
CA LEU A 25 2.48 3.10 -3.45
C LEU A 25 1.89 2.83 -2.07
N GLY A 26 1.58 1.59 -1.75
CA GLY A 26 1.22 1.25 -0.39
C GLY A 26 1.52 -0.18 -0.03
N ALA A 27 1.67 -0.41 1.26
CA ALA A 27 1.88 -1.71 1.83
C ALA A 27 1.01 -1.89 3.07
N LEU A 28 0.22 -2.96 3.09
CA LEU A 28 -0.43 -3.47 4.29
C LEU A 28 0.44 -4.57 4.88
N TRP A 29 0.69 -4.56 6.17
CA TRP A 29 1.48 -5.60 6.82
C TRP A 29 0.86 -6.07 8.14
N CYS A 30 1.12 -7.33 8.48
CA CYS A 30 0.63 -7.98 9.69
C CYS A 30 1.51 -9.17 10.08
N PRO A 31 1.51 -9.61 11.35
CA PRO A 31 2.16 -10.84 11.76
C PRO A 31 1.68 -12.04 10.92
N VAL A 32 2.57 -12.97 10.58
CA VAL A 32 2.22 -14.18 9.83
C VAL A 32 1.15 -15.00 10.55
N ALA A 33 1.22 -15.06 11.88
CA ALA A 33 0.26 -15.77 12.72
C ALA A 33 -1.18 -15.22 12.58
N LYS A 34 -1.32 -13.94 12.23
CA LYS A 34 -2.59 -13.22 12.13
C LYS A 34 -3.19 -13.22 10.73
N ARG A 35 -2.39 -13.56 9.71
CA ARG A 35 -2.84 -13.61 8.31
C ARG A 35 -4.18 -14.36 8.13
N ALA A 36 -4.27 -15.58 8.66
CA ALA A 36 -5.44 -16.43 8.44
C ALA A 36 -6.69 -15.90 9.15
N GLU A 37 -6.52 -15.35 10.35
CA GLU A 37 -7.57 -14.68 11.13
C GLU A 37 -8.13 -13.49 10.33
N ILE A 38 -7.24 -12.61 9.88
CA ILE A 38 -7.60 -11.41 9.11
C ILE A 38 -8.34 -11.77 7.82
N SER A 39 -7.81 -12.73 7.04
CA SER A 39 -8.48 -13.17 5.81
C SER A 39 -9.85 -13.78 6.09
N LYS A 40 -10.01 -14.53 7.19
CA LYS A 40 -11.31 -15.08 7.59
C LYS A 40 -12.30 -13.97 7.94
N ARG A 41 -11.91 -12.99 8.74
CA ARG A 41 -12.77 -11.85 9.12
C ARG A 41 -13.22 -11.05 7.90
N LEU A 42 -12.32 -10.77 6.95
CA LEU A 42 -12.67 -10.08 5.70
C LEU A 42 -13.69 -10.88 4.87
N ARG A 43 -13.56 -12.22 4.80
CA ARG A 43 -14.54 -13.08 4.13
C ARG A 43 -15.89 -13.11 4.83
N GLU A 44 -15.91 -13.10 6.16
CA GLU A 44 -17.14 -12.98 6.94
C GLU A 44 -17.84 -11.65 6.68
N ILE A 45 -17.10 -10.55 6.56
CA ILE A 45 -17.65 -9.23 6.16
C ILE A 45 -18.27 -9.31 4.77
N LYS A 46 -17.61 -9.93 3.79
CA LYS A 46 -18.20 -10.13 2.44
C LYS A 46 -19.55 -10.85 2.53
N VAL A 47 -19.61 -11.96 3.26
CA VAL A 47 -20.83 -12.76 3.42
C VAL A 47 -21.92 -11.98 4.17
N LYS A 48 -21.56 -11.22 5.21
CA LYS A 48 -22.49 -10.33 5.96
C LYS A 48 -23.22 -9.36 5.03
N HIS A 49 -22.55 -8.89 3.98
CA HIS A 49 -23.11 -7.98 2.97
C HIS A 49 -23.71 -8.69 1.74
N GLY A 50 -23.94 -10.00 1.83
CA GLY A 50 -24.55 -10.79 0.75
C GLY A 50 -23.64 -11.01 -0.46
N LEU A 51 -22.32 -10.85 -0.29
CA LEU A 51 -21.32 -11.11 -1.33
C LEU A 51 -20.73 -12.51 -1.16
N SER A 52 -20.20 -13.08 -2.25
CA SER A 52 -19.40 -14.31 -2.16
C SER A 52 -18.18 -14.09 -1.26
N ALA A 53 -17.76 -15.11 -0.51
CA ALA A 53 -16.51 -15.08 0.24
C ALA A 53 -15.29 -14.82 -0.67
N ASP A 54 -15.38 -15.25 -1.93
CA ASP A 54 -14.35 -15.03 -2.95
C ASP A 54 -14.53 -13.70 -3.71
N PHE A 55 -15.47 -12.85 -3.29
CA PHE A 55 -15.65 -11.54 -3.89
C PHE A 55 -14.39 -10.71 -3.72
N GLU A 56 -13.77 -10.32 -4.83
CA GLU A 56 -12.55 -9.53 -4.82
C GLU A 56 -12.86 -8.04 -4.59
N ILE A 57 -12.38 -7.51 -3.46
CA ILE A 57 -12.40 -6.10 -3.08
C ILE A 57 -11.50 -5.34 -4.06
N LYS A 58 -12.04 -4.29 -4.69
CA LYS A 58 -11.28 -3.38 -5.56
C LYS A 58 -11.80 -1.96 -5.42
N TRP A 59 -10.90 -0.97 -5.39
CA TRP A 59 -11.27 0.45 -5.39
C TRP A 59 -12.18 0.84 -6.58
N THR A 60 -11.99 0.21 -7.74
CA THR A 60 -12.80 0.42 -8.93
C THR A 60 -14.25 -0.05 -8.79
N LYS A 61 -14.51 -0.98 -7.85
CA LYS A 61 -15.85 -1.53 -7.57
C LYS A 61 -16.59 -0.75 -6.46
N VAL A 62 -16.01 0.31 -5.90
CA VAL A 62 -16.67 1.17 -4.91
C VAL A 62 -17.81 1.96 -5.56
N SER A 63 -19.01 1.76 -5.03
CA SER A 63 -20.25 2.33 -5.55
C SER A 63 -21.29 2.45 -4.44
N LYS A 64 -22.33 3.27 -4.65
CA LYS A 64 -23.38 3.50 -3.65
C LYS A 64 -24.04 2.21 -3.17
N GLY A 65 -24.33 1.26 -4.07
CA GLY A 65 -25.00 0.01 -3.74
C GLY A 65 -24.18 -0.98 -2.91
N ARG A 66 -22.88 -0.71 -2.68
CA ARG A 66 -22.00 -1.54 -1.85
C ARG A 66 -21.22 -0.72 -0.82
N LEU A 67 -21.65 0.52 -0.55
CA LEU A 67 -20.90 1.43 0.31
C LEU A 67 -20.72 0.86 1.72
N ASP A 68 -21.79 0.35 2.32
CA ASP A 68 -21.75 -0.22 3.68
C ASP A 68 -20.76 -1.38 3.81
N PHE A 69 -20.61 -2.19 2.76
CA PHE A 69 -19.60 -3.25 2.72
C PHE A 69 -18.18 -2.67 2.79
N TYR A 70 -17.88 -1.65 1.99
CA TYR A 70 -16.55 -1.03 2.02
C TYR A 70 -16.28 -0.27 3.32
N LEU A 71 -17.31 0.37 3.91
CA LEU A 71 -17.21 1.00 5.22
C LEU A 71 -16.85 -0.03 6.30
N ASP A 72 -17.51 -1.20 6.32
CA ASP A 72 -17.18 -2.29 7.26
C ASP A 72 -15.75 -2.82 7.05
N VAL A 73 -15.26 -2.89 5.81
CA VAL A 73 -13.87 -3.31 5.53
C VAL A 73 -12.87 -2.29 6.08
N ILE A 74 -13.11 -0.99 5.87
CA ILE A 74 -12.28 0.08 6.44
C ILE A 74 -12.34 0.05 7.96
N ASP A 75 -13.53 -0.12 8.52
CA ASP A 75 -13.73 -0.14 9.95
C ASP A 75 -12.98 -1.31 10.60
N TYR A 76 -13.09 -2.50 10.01
CA TYR A 76 -12.34 -3.65 10.45
C TYR A 76 -10.83 -3.43 10.35
N PHE A 77 -10.31 -2.87 9.25
CA PHE A 77 -8.89 -2.52 9.15
C PHE A 77 -8.46 -1.66 10.33
N PHE A 78 -9.24 -0.66 10.73
CA PHE A 78 -8.89 0.22 11.84
C PHE A 78 -9.15 -0.40 13.23
N ASP A 79 -10.07 -1.36 13.36
CA ASP A 79 -10.37 -2.07 14.62
C ASP A 79 -9.33 -3.16 14.95
N ASP A 80 -8.64 -3.71 13.94
CA ASP A 80 -7.71 -4.83 14.10
C ASP A 80 -6.28 -4.33 14.36
N ASP A 81 -5.79 -4.42 15.60
CA ASP A 81 -4.47 -3.92 15.99
C ASP A 81 -3.28 -4.61 15.30
N ASP A 82 -3.49 -5.78 14.68
CA ASP A 82 -2.46 -6.55 13.98
C ASP A 82 -2.29 -6.09 12.51
N CYS A 83 -3.20 -5.25 11.99
CA CYS A 83 -3.16 -4.71 10.63
C CYS A 83 -2.56 -3.30 10.60
N HIS A 84 -1.49 -3.13 9.84
CA HIS A 84 -0.80 -1.85 9.69
C HIS A 84 -0.72 -1.45 8.23
N PHE A 85 -0.74 -0.15 7.95
CA PHE A 85 -0.61 0.37 6.59
C PHE A 85 0.44 1.47 6.50
N ARG A 86 1.25 1.40 5.44
CA ARG A 86 2.15 2.47 5.00
C ARG A 86 1.79 2.88 3.58
N GLY A 87 1.46 4.14 3.38
CA GLY A 87 1.22 4.75 2.08
C GLY A 87 2.28 5.78 1.72
N LEU A 88 2.71 5.76 0.46
CA LEU A 88 3.54 6.79 -0.14
C LEU A 88 2.77 7.42 -1.31
N VAL A 89 2.61 8.73 -1.27
CA VAL A 89 1.93 9.50 -2.30
C VAL A 89 2.93 10.45 -2.94
N VAL A 90 2.98 10.46 -4.27
CA VAL A 90 3.62 11.49 -5.07
C VAL A 90 2.50 12.29 -5.71
N PRO A 91 2.15 13.47 -5.18
CA PRO A 91 0.99 14.23 -5.65
C PRO A 91 1.14 14.74 -7.08
N ASP A 92 2.38 14.93 -7.53
CA ASP A 92 2.68 15.43 -8.86
C ASP A 92 3.97 14.82 -9.42
N LYS A 93 3.84 13.95 -10.43
CA LYS A 93 4.96 13.35 -11.17
C LYS A 93 5.68 14.37 -12.07
N THR A 94 5.08 15.52 -12.38
CA THR A 94 5.71 16.51 -13.28
C THR A 94 6.90 17.22 -12.64
N VAL A 95 7.01 17.18 -11.31
CA VAL A 95 8.15 17.74 -10.58
C VAL A 95 9.34 16.76 -10.47
N LEU A 96 9.22 15.55 -11.03
CA LEU A 96 10.30 14.57 -11.05
C LEU A 96 11.41 15.00 -12.01
N ASN A 97 12.60 15.24 -11.47
CA ASN A 97 13.74 15.67 -12.26
C ASN A 97 14.71 14.51 -12.54
N HIS A 98 14.31 13.60 -13.43
CA HIS A 98 15.10 12.41 -13.76
C HIS A 98 16.48 12.75 -14.34
N HIS A 99 16.56 13.79 -15.18
CA HIS A 99 17.79 14.22 -15.84
C HIS A 99 18.86 14.69 -14.85
N ASP A 100 18.53 15.59 -13.93
CA ASP A 100 19.51 16.17 -13.01
C ASP A 100 20.02 15.17 -11.97
N PHE A 101 19.24 14.12 -11.70
CA PHE A 101 19.65 13.00 -10.85
C PHE A 101 20.26 11.82 -11.63
N GLY A 102 20.40 11.94 -12.96
CA GLY A 102 21.01 10.92 -13.82
C GLY A 102 20.35 9.54 -13.69
N GLN A 103 19.02 9.49 -13.55
CA GLN A 103 18.27 8.25 -13.28
C GLN A 103 17.08 8.12 -14.22
N THR A 104 16.63 6.89 -14.48
CA THR A 104 15.37 6.64 -15.20
C THR A 104 14.16 6.77 -14.29
N HIS A 105 12.95 6.83 -14.86
CA HIS A 105 11.70 6.75 -14.09
C HIS A 105 11.62 5.45 -13.28
N ASP A 106 11.99 4.32 -13.89
CA ASP A 106 12.04 3.02 -13.24
C ASP A 106 13.02 3.02 -12.04
N ASP A 107 14.22 3.60 -12.18
CA ASP A 107 15.18 3.72 -11.07
C ASP A 107 14.60 4.51 -9.89
N TRP A 108 13.98 5.65 -10.19
CA TRP A 108 13.32 6.46 -9.17
C TRP A 108 12.14 5.72 -8.52
N TYR A 109 11.33 5.03 -9.31
CA TYR A 109 10.22 4.21 -8.83
C TYR A 109 10.70 3.17 -7.80
N TYR A 110 11.77 2.41 -8.10
CA TYR A 110 12.31 1.43 -7.13
C TYR A 110 12.89 2.10 -5.88
N LYS A 111 13.53 3.27 -6.02
CA LYS A 111 13.99 4.04 -4.85
C LYS A 111 12.80 4.43 -3.97
N MET A 112 11.69 4.88 -4.56
CA MET A 112 10.49 5.24 -3.80
C MET A 112 9.80 4.04 -3.17
N TYR A 113 9.78 2.91 -3.87
CA TYR A 113 9.30 1.64 -3.33
C TYR A 113 10.12 1.20 -2.12
N PHE A 114 11.45 1.32 -2.21
CA PHE A 114 12.34 1.09 -1.08
C PHE A 114 12.10 2.08 0.08
N VAL A 115 11.90 3.37 -0.21
CA VAL A 115 11.57 4.39 0.81
C VAL A 115 10.28 4.06 1.55
N MET A 116 9.28 3.49 0.85
CA MET A 116 8.06 2.98 1.49
C MET A 116 8.38 1.79 2.40
N LEU A 117 9.05 0.76 1.88
CA LEU A 117 9.32 -0.49 2.59
C LEU A 117 10.24 -0.31 3.81
N LYS A 118 11.30 0.50 3.71
CA LYS A 118 12.28 0.67 4.80
C LYS A 118 11.66 1.20 6.10
N SER A 119 10.50 1.88 6.02
CA SER A 119 9.78 2.37 7.20
C SER A 119 8.96 1.31 7.93
N ILE A 120 8.76 0.15 7.31
CA ILE A 120 8.04 -1.01 7.87
C ILE A 120 9.02 -1.96 8.56
N PHE A 121 10.28 -1.97 8.12
CA PHE A 121 11.26 -2.95 8.54
C PHE A 121 11.90 -2.59 9.88
N ASP A 122 11.83 -3.56 10.79
CA ASP A 122 12.50 -3.60 12.07
C ASP A 122 13.65 -4.63 12.00
N PRO A 123 14.89 -4.25 12.37
CA PRO A 123 16.05 -5.14 12.29
C PRO A 123 15.96 -6.42 13.13
N GLU A 124 15.08 -6.47 14.15
CA GLU A 124 14.88 -7.65 15.00
C GLU A 124 13.79 -8.60 14.46
N SER A 125 13.15 -8.22 13.36
CA SER A 125 12.04 -8.95 12.73
C SER A 125 12.40 -9.53 11.35
N LYS A 126 11.54 -10.41 10.85
CA LYS A 126 11.64 -10.99 9.51
C LYS A 126 10.41 -10.67 8.68
N TYR A 127 10.58 -10.62 7.36
CA TYR A 127 9.53 -10.18 6.45
C TYR A 127 9.41 -11.08 5.22
N ARG A 128 8.15 -11.36 4.86
CA ARG A 128 7.76 -11.92 3.56
C ARG A 128 7.02 -10.85 2.77
N VAL A 129 7.63 -10.37 1.71
CA VAL A 129 7.11 -9.31 0.86
C VAL A 129 6.38 -9.90 -0.33
N TYR A 130 5.14 -9.47 -0.53
CA TYR A 130 4.23 -9.88 -1.59
C TYR A 130 3.86 -8.66 -2.42
N ILE A 131 4.11 -8.71 -3.72
CA ILE A 131 3.89 -7.59 -4.65
C ILE A 131 2.78 -8.00 -5.62
N ASP A 132 1.78 -7.14 -5.82
CA ASP A 132 0.71 -7.42 -6.81
C ASP A 132 1.29 -7.56 -8.22
N ILE A 133 0.79 -8.55 -8.96
CA ILE A 133 1.16 -8.74 -10.36
C ILE A 133 0.43 -7.68 -11.20
N LYS A 134 1.18 -6.70 -11.70
CA LYS A 134 0.75 -5.85 -12.82
C LYS A 134 1.44 -6.26 -14.12
N ASP A 135 0.73 -6.12 -15.24
CA ASP A 135 1.24 -6.43 -16.59
C ASP A 135 2.52 -5.67 -16.95
N THR A 136 2.79 -4.56 -16.26
CA THR A 136 3.93 -3.64 -16.49
C THR A 136 5.19 -3.98 -15.69
N LEU A 137 5.11 -4.94 -14.75
CA LEU A 137 6.19 -5.33 -13.85
C LEU A 137 6.71 -6.74 -14.18
N GLY A 138 7.78 -6.85 -14.97
CA GLY A 138 8.46 -8.12 -15.30
C GLY A 138 9.24 -8.74 -14.13
N HIS A 139 9.70 -9.99 -14.27
CA HIS A 139 10.50 -10.69 -13.23
C HIS A 139 11.79 -9.94 -12.87
N GLU A 140 12.48 -9.37 -13.87
CA GLU A 140 13.75 -8.63 -13.68
C GLU A 140 13.60 -7.42 -12.73
N LYS A 141 12.39 -6.86 -12.65
CA LYS A 141 12.06 -5.69 -11.83
C LYS A 141 12.03 -6.00 -10.34
N ILE A 142 11.62 -7.21 -9.95
CA ILE A 142 11.64 -7.68 -8.54
C ILE A 142 13.08 -7.90 -8.10
N THR A 143 13.91 -8.52 -8.94
CA THR A 143 15.32 -8.75 -8.61
C THR A 143 16.00 -7.43 -8.31
N LYS A 144 15.75 -6.39 -9.11
CA LYS A 144 16.30 -5.05 -8.88
C LYS A 144 15.78 -4.42 -7.58
N LEU A 145 14.49 -4.55 -7.28
CA LEU A 145 13.94 -4.07 -6.00
C LEU A 145 14.55 -4.81 -4.80
N HIS A 146 14.67 -6.14 -4.91
CA HIS A 146 15.33 -6.97 -3.92
C HIS A 146 16.78 -6.53 -3.71
N ASP A 147 17.54 -6.32 -4.78
CA ASP A 147 18.92 -5.84 -4.72
C ASP A 147 19.00 -4.46 -4.07
N VAL A 148 18.09 -3.53 -4.40
CA VAL A 148 18.04 -2.20 -3.76
C VAL A 148 17.73 -2.34 -2.26
N VAL A 149 16.78 -3.18 -1.88
CA VAL A 149 16.41 -3.42 -0.47
C VAL A 149 17.57 -4.06 0.31
N CYS A 150 18.26 -5.05 -0.27
CA CYS A 150 19.37 -5.74 0.38
C CYS A 150 20.64 -4.88 0.46
N ASN A 151 20.93 -4.03 -0.55
CA ASN A 151 22.17 -3.26 -0.63
C ASN A 151 22.16 -1.93 0.15
N SER A 152 20.99 -1.40 0.54
CA SER A 152 20.83 -0.01 1.00
C SER A 152 20.98 0.21 2.51
N HIS A 153 21.62 -0.71 3.22
CA HIS A 153 21.83 -0.75 4.68
C HIS A 153 20.59 -1.16 5.50
N TYR A 154 20.66 -2.40 6.03
CA TYR A 154 20.12 -2.98 7.28
C TYR A 154 20.10 -4.52 7.19
N ASP A 155 20.35 -5.07 5.98
CA ASP A 155 20.38 -6.51 5.76
C ASP A 155 21.50 -6.98 4.81
N PHE A 156 22.75 -6.59 5.09
CA PHE A 156 23.93 -7.14 4.38
C PHE A 156 24.01 -8.68 4.47
N SER A 157 23.31 -9.27 5.43
CA SER A 157 23.23 -10.69 5.68
C SER A 157 22.08 -11.40 4.96
N GLN A 158 21.16 -10.70 4.29
CA GLN A 158 19.90 -11.26 3.75
C GLN A 158 19.03 -12.05 4.76
N HIS A 159 19.07 -11.67 6.04
CA HIS A 159 18.35 -12.29 7.15
C HIS A 159 16.97 -11.69 7.44
N MET A 160 16.74 -10.42 7.10
CA MET A 160 15.52 -9.68 7.41
C MET A 160 14.42 -9.96 6.38
N ILE A 161 14.77 -10.00 5.09
CA ILE A 161 13.83 -10.38 4.04
C ILE A 161 13.91 -11.89 3.80
N GLU A 162 12.98 -12.65 4.38
CA GLU A 162 12.92 -14.10 4.18
C GLU A 162 12.49 -14.45 2.75
N LYS A 163 11.59 -13.65 2.17
CA LYS A 163 11.06 -13.89 0.83
C LYS A 163 10.52 -12.61 0.20
N MET A 164 10.75 -12.44 -1.09
CA MET A 164 10.06 -11.45 -1.92
C MET A 164 9.46 -12.16 -3.13
N GLN A 165 8.14 -12.06 -3.33
CA GLN A 165 7.48 -12.68 -4.47
C GLN A 165 6.31 -11.87 -5.00
N ARG A 166 5.91 -12.19 -6.23
CA ARG A 166 4.68 -11.70 -6.83
C ARG A 166 3.50 -12.60 -6.51
N ILE A 167 2.34 -12.00 -6.33
CA ILE A 167 1.04 -12.68 -6.18
C ILE A 167 -0.04 -11.88 -6.92
N HIS A 168 -1.13 -12.53 -7.29
CA HIS A 168 -2.33 -11.85 -7.75
C HIS A 168 -3.13 -11.31 -6.55
N SER A 169 -3.73 -10.12 -6.71
CA SER A 169 -4.63 -9.49 -5.72
C SER A 169 -5.69 -10.42 -5.09
N HIS A 170 -6.25 -11.37 -5.84
CA HIS A 170 -7.24 -12.32 -5.29
C HIS A 170 -6.65 -13.39 -4.35
N GLU A 171 -5.33 -13.57 -4.31
CA GLU A 171 -4.67 -14.58 -3.46
C GLU A 171 -4.55 -14.15 -2.00
N ALA A 172 -4.69 -12.85 -1.70
CA ALA A 172 -4.59 -12.31 -0.35
C ALA A 172 -5.59 -11.19 -0.09
N GLU A 173 -6.45 -11.36 0.92
CA GLU A 173 -7.44 -10.36 1.30
C GLU A 173 -6.78 -9.05 1.78
N GLN A 174 -5.65 -9.16 2.45
CA GLN A 174 -4.80 -8.05 2.89
C GLN A 174 -4.35 -7.16 1.72
N LEU A 175 -3.99 -7.78 0.60
CA LEU A 175 -3.57 -7.06 -0.61
C LEU A 175 -4.74 -6.28 -1.21
N GLN A 176 -5.96 -6.81 -1.14
CA GLN A 176 -7.15 -6.10 -1.62
C GLN A 176 -7.53 -4.92 -0.70
N VAL A 177 -7.27 -5.02 0.61
CA VAL A 177 -7.41 -3.88 1.52
C VAL A 177 -6.35 -2.81 1.21
N ALA A 178 -5.12 -3.21 0.87
CA ALA A 178 -4.09 -2.27 0.40
C ALA A 178 -4.55 -1.53 -0.88
N ASP A 179 -5.07 -2.22 -1.90
CA ASP A 179 -5.65 -1.61 -3.11
C ASP A 179 -6.72 -0.57 -2.75
N LEU A 180 -7.60 -0.89 -1.81
CA LEU A 180 -8.68 0.00 -1.38
C LEU A 180 -8.13 1.29 -0.75
N LEU A 181 -7.16 1.18 0.16
CA LEU A 181 -6.54 2.32 0.85
C LEU A 181 -5.73 3.19 -0.11
N ILE A 182 -4.94 2.58 -0.99
CA ILE A 182 -4.16 3.26 -2.02
C ILE A 182 -5.09 3.97 -3.01
N GLY A 183 -6.16 3.30 -3.44
CA GLY A 183 -7.17 3.89 -4.32
C GLY A 183 -7.85 5.11 -3.72
N ALA A 184 -8.13 5.09 -2.41
CA ALA A 184 -8.68 6.24 -1.68
C ALA A 184 -7.70 7.43 -1.67
N LEU A 185 -6.42 7.17 -1.39
CA LEU A 185 -5.36 8.20 -1.44
C LEU A 185 -5.22 8.78 -2.85
N ALA A 186 -5.13 7.93 -3.88
CA ALA A 186 -5.01 8.36 -5.26
C ALA A 186 -6.20 9.23 -5.69
N TYR A 187 -7.43 8.85 -5.33
CA TYR A 187 -8.62 9.62 -5.67
C TYR A 187 -8.64 10.99 -4.99
N LEU A 188 -8.26 11.05 -3.71
CA LEU A 188 -8.13 12.29 -2.95
C LEU A 188 -7.10 13.25 -3.57
N HIS A 189 -5.89 12.75 -3.82
CA HIS A 189 -4.79 13.57 -4.34
C HIS A 189 -4.99 14.01 -5.79
N ARG A 190 -5.82 13.29 -6.54
CA ARG A 190 -6.28 13.71 -7.88
C ARG A 190 -7.34 14.82 -7.84
N GLY A 191 -7.81 15.22 -6.65
CA GLY A 191 -8.86 16.23 -6.50
C GLY A 191 -10.22 15.81 -7.06
N LEU A 192 -10.47 14.50 -7.16
CA LEU A 192 -11.71 13.99 -7.73
C LEU A 192 -12.86 14.11 -6.72
N THR A 193 -14.03 14.53 -7.20
CA THR A 193 -15.24 14.75 -6.36
C THR A 193 -16.51 14.16 -6.98
N THR A 194 -16.36 13.35 -8.02
CA THR A 194 -17.47 12.90 -8.87
C THR A 194 -18.25 11.69 -8.32
N ASN A 195 -17.68 10.91 -7.41
CA ASN A 195 -18.29 9.70 -6.87
C ASN A 195 -18.47 9.82 -5.36
N GLN A 196 -19.73 10.05 -4.94
CA GLN A 196 -20.07 10.24 -3.54
C GLN A 196 -19.65 9.06 -2.65
N ALA A 197 -19.84 7.81 -3.10
CA ALA A 197 -19.47 6.64 -2.29
C ALA A 197 -17.95 6.57 -2.02
N LYS A 198 -17.13 7.02 -2.98
CA LYS A 198 -15.67 7.14 -2.80
C LYS A 198 -15.31 8.24 -1.81
N LEU A 199 -16.02 9.38 -1.87
CA LEU A 199 -15.84 10.48 -0.92
C LEU A 199 -16.25 10.09 0.50
N ASP A 200 -17.35 9.36 0.66
CA ASP A 200 -17.82 8.86 1.96
C ASP A 200 -16.79 7.90 2.56
N LEU A 201 -16.23 7.00 1.75
CA LEU A 201 -15.19 6.09 2.20
C LEU A 201 -13.89 6.82 2.61
N ILE A 202 -13.47 7.83 1.85
CA ILE A 202 -12.33 8.69 2.20
C ILE A 202 -12.62 9.45 3.50
N SER A 203 -13.84 9.95 3.69
CA SER A 203 -14.26 10.61 4.92
C SER A 203 -14.17 9.67 6.11
N ARG A 204 -14.59 8.41 5.94
CA ARG A 204 -14.46 7.39 6.99
C ARG A 204 -13.00 7.11 7.33
N ILE A 205 -12.11 7.00 6.34
CA ILE A 205 -10.66 6.84 6.59
C ILE A 205 -10.11 8.03 7.37
N LYS A 206 -10.51 9.28 7.05
CA LYS A 206 -10.12 10.48 7.83
C LYS A 206 -10.59 10.41 9.27
N GLU A 207 -11.85 10.03 9.49
CA GLU A 207 -12.44 9.89 10.82
C GLU A 207 -11.70 8.84 11.65
N ARG A 208 -11.49 7.65 11.08
CA ARG A 208 -10.87 6.51 11.76
C ARG A 208 -9.38 6.70 12.03
N SER A 209 -8.68 7.39 11.13
CA SER A 209 -7.23 7.66 11.27
C SER A 209 -6.93 8.94 12.07
N GLY A 210 -7.87 9.88 12.15
CA GLY A 210 -7.62 11.22 12.68
C GLY A 210 -6.76 12.11 11.77
N TYR A 211 -6.41 11.66 10.57
CA TYR A 211 -5.49 12.36 9.66
C TYR A 211 -6.21 13.05 8.50
N GLN A 212 -5.59 14.12 7.98
CA GLN A 212 -6.10 14.84 6.80
C GLN A 212 -5.86 14.10 5.48
N LEU A 213 -5.00 13.07 5.48
CA LEU A 213 -4.56 12.28 4.32
C LEU A 213 -3.77 13.04 3.24
N THR A 214 -3.59 14.34 3.42
CA THR A 214 -2.80 15.24 2.55
C THR A 214 -1.52 15.73 3.21
N ARG A 215 -1.20 15.22 4.40
CA ARG A 215 0.00 15.56 5.17
C ARG A 215 0.72 14.29 5.62
N ASN A 216 2.02 14.41 5.84
CA ASN A 216 2.83 13.34 6.42
C ASN A 216 2.33 13.01 7.82
N THR A 217 2.33 11.73 8.15
CA THR A 217 2.26 11.29 9.55
C THR A 217 3.65 11.33 10.16
N LEU A 218 3.73 11.13 11.48
CA LEU A 218 5.01 10.86 12.12
C LEU A 218 5.60 9.57 11.57
N ILE A 219 6.93 9.49 11.48
CA ILE A 219 7.63 8.29 10.99
C ILE A 219 7.26 7.04 11.81
N ARG A 220 7.00 7.21 13.12
CA ARG A 220 6.64 6.12 14.05
C ARG A 220 5.13 5.84 14.15
N GLU A 221 4.29 6.48 13.35
CA GLU A 221 2.87 6.12 13.27
C GLU A 221 2.75 4.66 12.83
N SER A 222 2.15 3.80 13.65
CA SER A 222 2.14 2.35 13.40
C SER A 222 0.91 1.89 12.64
N LYS A 223 -0.23 2.55 12.80
CA LYS A 223 -1.51 2.07 12.27
C LYS A 223 -1.71 2.47 10.81
N PHE A 224 -1.62 3.76 10.53
CA PHE A 224 -1.92 4.32 9.22
C PHE A 224 -0.93 5.43 8.88
N ASN A 225 0.21 5.03 8.35
CA ASN A 225 1.38 5.87 8.16
C ASN A 225 1.47 6.40 6.73
N LEU A 226 1.62 7.72 6.54
CA LEU A 226 1.63 8.37 5.23
C LEU A 226 2.90 9.21 5.00
N LEU A 227 3.47 9.07 3.81
CA LEU A 227 4.47 9.98 3.25
C LEU A 227 3.92 10.60 1.97
N ILE A 228 3.67 11.89 2.03
CA ILE A 228 3.37 12.77 0.90
C ILE A 228 4.70 13.37 0.44
N TRP A 229 5.23 12.79 -0.63
CA TRP A 229 6.52 13.20 -1.21
C TRP A 229 6.42 14.60 -1.83
N ASN A 230 7.42 15.43 -1.56
CA ASN A 230 7.43 16.85 -1.96
C ASN A 230 8.70 17.26 -2.74
N GLY A 231 9.51 16.30 -3.21
CA GLY A 231 10.72 16.59 -4.00
C GLY A 231 11.92 17.13 -3.23
N GLN A 232 11.75 17.49 -1.96
CA GLN A 232 12.83 17.92 -1.08
C GLN A 232 13.16 16.74 -0.17
N GLY A 233 14.43 16.35 -0.09
CA GLY A 233 14.83 15.27 0.81
C GLY A 233 14.34 15.54 2.22
N ASP A 234 13.73 14.54 2.86
CA ASP A 234 13.22 14.63 4.23
C ASP A 234 14.32 15.23 5.12
N SER A 235 14.07 16.44 5.64
CA SER A 235 14.92 17.13 6.61
C SER A 235 14.60 16.66 8.01
#